data_AF-A0A1Q7PYN5-F1
#
_entry.id   AF-A0A1Q7PYN5-F1
#
_cell.length_a   1.000
_cell.length_b   1.000
_cell.length_c   1.000
_cell.angle_alpha   90.00
_cell.angle_beta   90.00
_cell.angle_gamma   90.00
#
_symmetry.space_group_name_H-M   'P 1'
#
loop_
_entity.id
_entity.type
_entity.pdbx_description
1 polymer ?
#
loop_
_entity_poly.entity_id
_entity_poly.type
_entity_poly.pdbx_seq_one_letter_code
_entity_poly.pdbx_strand_id
1 'polypeptide(L)'
;MNKDQSYGGLIFVISVLVVIGYIVALTNPTWRYWVVTVPVVLAVLGVLGITGWIGWTMLTTPPPAPLEAEMGSQPSGAASSSSGGSSASKTDEKH
;
A
#
# COMPACT_ATOMS: atom_id res chain seq x y z
N MET A 1 -13.24 -31.45 -23.08
CA MET A 1 -12.78 -30.05 -23.20
C MET A 1 -12.02 -29.71 -21.93
N ASN A 2 -10.85 -29.08 -22.06
CA ASN A 2 -9.99 -28.74 -20.92
C ASN A 2 -10.77 -27.87 -19.94
N LYS A 3 -10.87 -28.30 -18.68
CA LYS A 3 -11.63 -27.60 -17.64
C LYS A 3 -11.19 -26.13 -17.53
N ASP A 4 -9.91 -25.89 -17.76
CA ASP A 4 -9.29 -24.56 -17.75
C ASP A 4 -9.80 -23.66 -18.89
N GLN A 5 -10.06 -24.23 -20.07
CA GLN A 5 -10.63 -23.49 -21.20
C GLN A 5 -12.12 -23.20 -21.00
N SER A 6 -12.85 -24.06 -20.29
CA SER A 6 -14.25 -23.79 -19.91
C SER A 6 -14.35 -22.65 -18.90
N TYR A 7 -13.47 -22.60 -17.89
CA TYR A 7 -13.43 -21.47 -16.94
C TYR A 7 -13.03 -20.17 -17.64
N GLY A 8 -12.03 -20.21 -18.53
CA GLY A 8 -11.61 -19.06 -19.35
C GLY A 8 -12.70 -18.55 -20.29
N GLY A 9 -13.42 -19.46 -20.96
CA GLY A 9 -14.55 -19.09 -21.82
C GLY A 9 -15.73 -18.53 -21.03
N LEU A 10 -16.05 -19.13 -19.88
CA LEU A 10 -17.14 -18.68 -19.02
C LEU A 10 -16.87 -17.27 -18.47
N ILE A 11 -15.67 -17.01 -17.96
CA ILE A 11 -15.33 -15.67 -17.44
C ILE A 11 -15.33 -14.63 -18.56
N PHE A 12 -14.88 -14.98 -19.77
CA PHE A 12 -14.92 -14.09 -20.92
C PHE A 12 -16.35 -13.73 -21.31
N VAL A 13 -17.26 -14.72 -21.39
CA VAL A 13 -18.67 -14.48 -21.70
C VAL A 13 -19.33 -13.59 -20.64
N ILE A 14 -19.10 -13.88 -19.36
CA ILE A 14 -19.63 -13.07 -18.25
C ILE A 14 -19.09 -11.64 -18.35
N SER A 15 -17.79 -11.46 -18.58
CA SER A 15 -17.17 -10.15 -18.74
C SER A 15 -17.80 -9.36 -19.89
N VAL A 16 -17.99 -9.98 -21.06
CA VAL A 16 -18.63 -9.34 -22.21
C VAL A 16 -20.07 -8.95 -21.89
N LEU A 17 -20.83 -9.80 -21.21
CA LEU A 17 -22.20 -9.48 -20.78
C LEU A 17 -22.24 -8.30 -19.81
N VAL A 18 -21.31 -8.24 -18.86
CA VAL A 18 -21.20 -7.12 -17.91
C VAL A 18 -20.86 -5.82 -18.65
N VAL A 19 -19.95 -5.85 -19.63
CA VAL A 19 -19.60 -4.68 -20.44
C VAL A 19 -20.81 -4.18 -21.23
N ILE A 20 -21.53 -5.07 -21.91
CA ILE A 20 -22.73 -4.72 -22.67
C ILE A 20 -23.81 -4.15 -21.74
N GLY A 21 -24.08 -4.82 -20.62
CA GLY A 21 -25.04 -4.36 -19.62
C GLY A 21 -24.69 -2.99 -19.05
N TYR A 22 -23.39 -2.73 -18.79
CA TYR A 22 -22.91 -1.44 -18.32
C TYR A 22 -23.12 -0.32 -19.34
N ILE A 23 -22.80 -0.56 -20.62
CA ILE A 23 -23.00 0.42 -21.70
C ILE A 23 -24.50 0.74 -21.87
N VAL A 24 -25.36 -0.29 -21.88
CA VAL A 24 -26.81 -0.11 -22.00
C VAL A 24 -27.37 0.67 -20.80
N ALA A 25 -26.92 0.35 -19.59
CA ALA A 25 -27.37 1.03 -18.38
C ALA A 25 -26.86 2.49 -18.32
N LEU A 26 -25.70 2.80 -18.90
CA LEU A 26 -25.20 4.17 -19.07
C LEU A 26 -26.04 5.01 -20.04
N THR A 27 -26.61 4.40 -21.09
CA THR A 27 -27.50 5.11 -22.03
C THR A 27 -28.88 5.41 -21.47
N ASN A 28 -29.29 4.77 -20.37
CA ASN A 28 -30.59 5.01 -19.74
C ASN A 28 -30.48 6.09 -18.64
N PRO A 29 -31.11 7.27 -18.78
CA PRO A 29 -30.93 8.39 -17.85
C PRO A 29 -31.35 8.08 -16.41
N THR A 30 -32.30 7.16 -16.20
CA THR A 30 -32.74 6.75 -14.85
C THR A 30 -31.67 5.92 -14.12
N TRP A 31 -30.91 5.09 -14.83
CA TRP A 31 -29.96 4.14 -14.22
C TRP A 31 -28.52 4.66 -14.22
N ARG A 32 -28.21 5.61 -15.11
CA ARG A 32 -26.88 6.21 -15.28
C ARG A 32 -26.30 6.76 -13.97
N TYR A 33 -27.10 7.38 -13.11
CA TYR A 33 -26.65 7.86 -11.80
C TYR A 33 -26.15 6.70 -10.93
N TRP A 34 -26.93 5.64 -10.78
CA TRP A 34 -26.59 4.49 -9.94
C TRP A 34 -25.40 3.69 -10.47
N VAL A 35 -25.34 3.47 -11.79
CA VAL A 35 -24.28 2.71 -12.48
C VAL A 35 -22.91 3.36 -12.33
N VAL A 36 -22.83 4.68 -12.25
CA VAL A 36 -21.59 5.42 -12.01
C VAL A 36 -21.31 5.60 -10.52
N THR A 37 -22.33 5.90 -9.72
CA THR A 37 -22.17 6.18 -8.29
C THR A 37 -21.71 4.95 -7.52
N VAL A 38 -22.28 3.77 -7.80
CA VAL A 38 -21.95 2.53 -7.09
C VAL A 38 -20.45 2.17 -7.16
N PRO A 39 -19.81 2.07 -8.34
CA PRO A 39 -18.38 1.73 -8.42
C PRO A 39 -17.50 2.82 -7.80
N VAL A 40 -17.85 4.10 -7.95
CA VAL A 40 -17.12 5.21 -7.32
C VAL A 40 -17.19 5.13 -5.80
N VAL A 41 -18.39 4.90 -5.25
CA VAL A 41 -18.60 4.75 -3.80
C VAL A 41 -17.87 3.52 -3.28
N LEU A 42 -17.87 2.40 -3.99
CA LEU A 42 -17.10 1.21 -3.60
C LEU A 42 -15.59 1.47 -3.59
N ALA A 43 -15.06 2.18 -4.59
CA ALA A 43 -13.65 2.55 -4.62
C ALA A 43 -13.28 3.46 -3.43
N VAL A 44 -14.10 4.48 -3.15
CA VAL A 44 -13.91 5.39 -2.02
C VAL A 44 -14.01 4.66 -0.69
N LEU A 45 -15.01 3.80 -0.50
CA LEU A 45 -15.17 2.96 0.69
C LEU A 45 -13.99 2.00 0.87
N GLY A 46 -13.45 1.45 -0.22
CA GLY A 46 -12.25 0.61 -0.16
C GLY A 46 -11.05 1.40 0.39
N VAL A 47 -10.81 2.60 -0.14
CA VAL A 47 -9.70 3.47 0.32
C VAL A 47 -9.91 3.94 1.76
N LEU A 48 -11.12 4.39 2.11
CA LEU A 48 -11.44 4.82 3.47
C LEU A 48 -11.39 3.68 4.47
N GLY A 49 -11.84 2.48 4.08
CA GLY A 49 -11.75 1.29 4.90
C GLY A 49 -10.31 0.94 5.22
N ILE A 50 -9.42 0.96 4.23
CA ILE A 50 -7.98 0.72 4.43
C ILE A 50 -7.37 1.83 5.29
N THR A 51 -7.59 3.10 4.95
CA THR A 51 -7.03 4.24 5.69
C THR A 51 -7.51 4.27 7.14
N GLY A 52 -8.80 4.02 7.36
CA GLY A 52 -9.41 3.92 8.69
C GLY A 52 -8.87 2.73 9.49
N TRP A 53 -8.65 1.59 8.82
CA TRP A 53 -8.02 0.42 9.43
C TRP A 53 -6.58 0.73 9.89
N ILE A 54 -5.77 1.37 9.05
CA ILE A 54 -4.41 1.79 9.42
C ILE A 54 -4.43 2.81 10.56
N GLY A 55 -5.27 3.84 10.47
CA GLY A 55 -5.44 4.83 11.54
C GLY A 55 -5.85 4.21 12.88
N TRP A 56 -6.75 3.21 12.83
CA TRP A 56 -7.14 2.43 14.01
C TRP A 56 -5.96 1.67 14.61
N THR A 57 -5.16 0.98 13.78
CA THR A 57 -4.00 0.22 14.30
C THR A 57 -2.95 1.10 14.96
N MET A 58 -2.72 2.32 14.47
CA MET A 58 -1.79 3.29 15.08
C MET A 58 -2.29 3.84 16.43
N LEU A 59 -3.61 4.01 16.58
CA LEU A 59 -4.21 4.45 17.85
C LEU A 59 -4.16 3.33 18.90
N THR A 60 -4.28 2.07 18.46
CA THR A 60 -4.30 0.90 19.34
C THR A 60 -2.92 0.25 19.54
N THR A 61 -1.84 0.85 19.03
CA THR A 61 -0.46 0.44 19.37
C THR A 61 0.04 1.27 20.55
N PRO A 62 -0.06 0.77 21.81
CA PRO A 62 0.75 1.27 22.89
C PRO A 62 2.23 1.09 22.51
N PRO A 63 3.09 2.08 22.84
CA PRO A 63 4.47 2.15 22.40
C PRO A 63 5.17 0.82 22.68
N PRO A 64 5.74 0.15 21.65
CA PRO A 64 6.43 -1.10 21.82
C PRO A 64 7.57 -0.92 22.83
N ALA A 65 7.62 -1.80 23.83
CA ALA A 65 8.70 -1.84 24.82
C ALA A 65 10.07 -1.85 24.10
N PRO A 66 11.07 -1.12 24.61
CA PRO A 66 12.33 -0.91 23.91
C PRO A 66 12.97 -2.22 23.45
N LEU A 67 13.27 -2.31 22.15
CA LEU A 67 14.06 -3.38 21.54
C LEU A 67 15.55 -3.32 21.94
N GLU A 68 15.85 -2.73 23.10
CA GLU A 68 17.20 -2.47 23.61
C GLU A 68 17.79 -3.66 24.40
N ALA A 69 17.07 -4.77 24.58
CA ALA A 69 17.58 -5.95 25.30
C ALA A 69 18.24 -7.02 24.41
N GLU A 70 17.88 -7.15 23.13
CA GLU A 70 18.40 -8.23 22.26
C GLU A 70 19.36 -7.74 21.15
N MET A 71 19.51 -6.42 20.98
CA MET A 71 20.52 -5.80 20.10
C MET A 71 21.64 -5.12 20.90
N GLY A 72 21.93 -5.66 22.10
CA GLY A 72 22.84 -5.06 23.10
C GLY A 72 24.11 -5.85 23.40
N SER A 73 24.33 -7.03 22.80
CA SER A 73 25.64 -7.69 22.86
C SER A 73 26.56 -7.14 21.75
N GLN A 74 27.33 -6.12 22.15
CA GLN A 74 28.53 -5.49 21.52
C GLN A 74 28.35 -4.19 20.70
N PRO A 75 29.27 -3.22 20.85
CA PRO A 75 29.03 -2.09 21.76
C PRO A 75 29.14 -0.72 21.09
N SER A 76 28.50 0.26 21.75
CA SER A 76 28.96 1.64 21.93
C SER A 76 29.37 2.46 20.70
N GLY A 77 28.59 3.50 20.42
CA GLY A 77 29.18 4.76 19.94
C GLY A 77 28.44 5.45 18.81
N ALA A 78 27.67 6.48 19.20
CA ALA A 78 27.45 7.71 18.44
C ALA A 78 26.68 7.62 17.11
N ALA A 79 25.36 7.86 17.20
CA ALA A 79 24.71 8.70 16.23
C ALA A 79 25.34 10.10 16.26
N SER A 80 25.84 10.61 15.14
CA SER A 80 25.56 11.98 14.70
C SER A 80 26.07 12.22 13.29
N SER A 81 25.10 12.52 12.43
CA SER A 81 25.26 13.21 11.16
C SER A 81 26.04 14.52 11.27
N SER A 82 26.89 14.76 10.28
CA SER A 82 27.18 16.05 9.64
C SER A 82 27.43 17.28 10.53
N SER A 83 28.67 17.80 10.54
CA SER A 83 28.97 19.22 10.27
C SER A 83 30.46 19.51 10.49
N GLY A 84 31.01 20.42 9.67
CA GLY A 84 32.07 21.31 10.12
C GLY A 84 33.52 20.83 9.96
N GLY A 85 34.08 21.11 8.78
CA GLY A 85 35.20 22.06 8.66
C GLY A 85 36.48 21.88 9.50
N SER A 86 37.57 21.86 8.75
CA SER A 86 38.90 22.40 9.07
C SER A 86 39.93 21.52 9.78
N SER A 87 41.03 21.36 9.05
CA SER A 87 42.42 21.46 9.53
C SER A 87 42.86 20.48 10.62
N ALA A 88 43.70 19.52 10.23
CA ALA A 88 45.15 19.69 10.42
C ALA A 88 45.90 18.47 9.88
N SER A 89 46.82 18.76 8.97
CA SER A 89 47.95 17.91 8.61
C SER A 89 48.75 17.49 9.84
N LYS A 90 49.04 16.19 9.99
CA LYS A 90 50.34 15.72 10.50
C LYS A 90 50.54 14.20 10.39
N THR A 91 51.55 13.87 9.58
CA THR A 91 52.58 12.83 9.78
C THR A 91 52.14 11.36 9.86
N ASP A 92 52.22 10.71 8.70
CA ASP A 92 52.71 9.33 8.56
C ASP A 92 54.16 9.26 9.05
N GLU A 93 54.40 8.49 10.11
CA GLU A 93 55.73 7.99 10.47
C GLU A 93 55.69 6.46 10.40
N LYS A 94 56.43 5.94 9.42
CA LYS A 94 57.11 4.64 9.36
C LYS A 94 56.55 3.50 10.21
N HIS A 95 56.20 2.40 9.53
CA HIS A 95 56.93 1.14 9.70
C HIS A 95 56.90 0.32 8.41
#